data_AF-A0A2W5KD44-F1
#
_entry.id   AF-A0A2W5KD44-F1
#
_cell.length_a   1.000
_cell.length_b   1.000
_cell.length_c   1.000
_cell.angle_alpha   90.00
_cell.angle_beta   90.00
_cell.angle_gamma   90.00
#
_symmetry.space_group_name_H-M   'P 1'
#
loop_
_entity.id
_entity.type
_entity.pdbx_description
1 polymer ?
#
loop_
_entity_poly.entity_id
_entity_poly.type
_entity_poly.pdbx_seq_one_letter_code
_entity_poly.pdbx_strand_id
1 'polypeptide(L)'
;MTRLHHPSLLRLCIVSTLALGALPVAAQGDSAATPYDAAATQLRLREELRALMLDLAASGAIDEQRALEIDEPARRVNDLGLLVDSSSAERARDGLRVLAVTPGGTAERLGVRGGDVLVSVNDRSLASLGADAAGQPKAAQLLRDSVASVPDGDALALGVRRNDRTFAVSGPVASVRVPAVRLTVGAAASATGGTGGCGRISVFGSPPRSENLHEAKLVAVDGRLPGPTDATSFRLEPGTHILTVGEGIEARYLSFNERLRNAPGNRYKTLSVDVAPGTTYFLAARLNPDKITEAKDGAYWDPVIWKEVAESCH
;
A
#
# COMPACT_ATOMS: atom_id res chain seq x y z
N MET A 1 -85.03 12.56 61.55
CA MET A 1 -85.13 13.60 60.51
C MET A 1 -83.96 13.45 59.55
N THR A 2 -84.28 13.16 58.28
CA THR A 2 -83.55 13.49 57.03
C THR A 2 -82.07 13.13 56.79
N ARG A 3 -81.91 12.29 55.74
CA ARG A 3 -80.89 12.21 54.66
C ARG A 3 -79.50 11.64 55.02
N LEU A 4 -79.14 10.44 54.52
CA LEU A 4 -78.63 10.10 53.17
C LEU A 4 -77.27 10.76 52.85
N HIS A 5 -76.18 9.98 52.90
CA HIS A 5 -75.26 9.80 51.78
C HIS A 5 -74.44 8.50 51.90
N HIS A 6 -74.04 8.02 50.72
CA HIS A 6 -73.81 6.65 50.31
C HIS A 6 -72.34 6.17 50.51
N PRO A 7 -72.02 4.89 50.22
CA PRO A 7 -70.92 4.12 50.80
C PRO A 7 -69.69 3.94 49.88
N SER A 8 -68.69 3.25 50.45
CA SER A 8 -67.71 2.35 49.81
C SER A 8 -66.73 2.91 48.77
N LEU A 9 -65.43 2.80 49.05
CA LEU A 9 -64.61 1.74 48.44
C LEU A 9 -63.18 1.71 49.01
N LEU A 10 -62.75 0.49 49.33
CA LEU A 10 -61.37 0.05 49.52
C LEU A 10 -60.40 0.67 48.51
N ARG A 11 -59.17 0.98 48.96
CA ARG A 11 -57.96 0.43 48.35
C ARG A 11 -56.71 0.63 49.20
N LEU A 12 -56.14 -0.52 49.57
CA LEU A 12 -54.78 -0.76 50.04
C LEU A 12 -53.78 -0.13 49.05
N CYS A 13 -52.88 0.73 49.52
CA CYS A 13 -51.66 1.09 48.79
C CYS A 13 -50.47 0.49 49.52
N ILE A 14 -49.95 -0.60 48.95
CA ILE A 14 -48.70 -1.25 49.33
C ILE A 14 -47.54 -0.39 48.83
N VAL A 15 -46.63 -0.08 49.74
CA VAL A 15 -45.32 0.53 49.49
C VAL A 15 -44.45 -0.49 48.74
N SER A 16 -43.90 -0.10 47.59
CA SER A 16 -42.86 -0.87 46.89
C SER A 16 -41.82 0.09 46.36
N THR A 17 -40.79 0.31 47.16
CA THR A 17 -39.52 0.96 46.80
C THR A 17 -38.74 0.05 45.86
N LEU A 18 -38.70 0.42 44.57
CA LEU A 18 -37.85 -0.19 43.54
C LEU A 18 -36.44 0.39 43.64
N ALA A 19 -35.47 -0.48 43.96
CA ALA A 19 -34.05 -0.17 43.90
C ALA A 19 -33.60 -0.11 42.43
N LEU A 20 -33.06 1.03 42.01
CA LEU A 20 -32.39 1.22 40.72
C LEU A 20 -31.03 0.50 40.76
N GLY A 21 -30.95 -0.67 40.13
CA GLY A 21 -29.68 -1.34 39.82
C GLY A 21 -29.04 -0.70 38.59
N ALA A 22 -27.84 -0.16 38.75
CA ALA A 22 -27.02 0.33 37.64
C ALA A 22 -26.55 -0.85 36.78
N LEU A 23 -26.91 -0.83 35.49
CA LEU A 23 -26.35 -1.74 34.48
C LEU A 23 -24.99 -1.20 34.02
N PRO A 24 -23.94 -2.03 33.92
CA PRO A 24 -22.70 -1.62 33.27
C PRO A 24 -22.93 -1.53 31.76
N VAL A 25 -22.67 -0.36 31.20
CA VAL A 25 -22.56 -0.13 29.75
C VAL A 25 -21.35 -0.91 29.26
N ALA A 26 -21.59 -1.98 28.50
CA ALA A 26 -20.56 -2.63 27.72
C ALA A 26 -20.13 -1.69 26.60
N ALA A 27 -18.91 -1.17 26.70
CA ALA A 27 -18.26 -0.41 25.64
C ALA A 27 -18.08 -1.32 24.41
N GLN A 28 -18.86 -1.06 23.36
CA GLN A 28 -18.73 -1.71 22.07
C GLN A 28 -17.59 -1.06 21.28
N GLY A 29 -16.56 -1.86 21.00
CA GLY A 29 -15.89 -1.92 19.70
C GLY A 29 -15.10 -0.70 19.26
N ASP A 30 -13.91 -0.51 19.83
CA ASP A 30 -12.81 0.03 19.05
C ASP A 30 -12.53 -0.96 17.91
N SER A 31 -12.98 -0.58 16.71
CA SER A 31 -12.60 -1.27 15.48
C SER A 31 -11.13 -0.94 15.22
N ALA A 32 -10.25 -1.76 15.78
CA ALA A 32 -8.83 -1.74 15.47
C ALA A 32 -8.68 -1.90 13.95
N ALA A 33 -8.13 -0.88 13.30
CA ALA A 33 -7.71 -0.96 11.91
C ALA A 33 -6.86 -2.23 11.73
N THR A 34 -7.25 -3.06 10.78
CA THR A 34 -6.50 -4.27 10.40
C THR A 34 -5.04 -3.88 10.10
N PRO A 35 -4.05 -4.66 10.58
CA PRO A 35 -2.67 -4.42 10.23
C PRO A 35 -2.52 -4.50 8.71
N TYR A 36 -2.01 -3.41 8.12
CA TYR A 36 -1.68 -3.33 6.72
C TYR A 36 -0.64 -4.41 6.38
N ASP A 37 -1.04 -5.42 5.60
CA ASP A 37 -0.11 -6.45 5.13
C ASP A 37 0.70 -5.88 3.97
N ALA A 38 1.87 -5.35 4.32
CA ALA A 38 2.83 -4.80 3.37
C ALA A 38 3.27 -5.85 2.33
N ALA A 39 3.37 -7.13 2.71
CA ALA A 39 3.78 -8.19 1.80
C ALA A 39 2.70 -8.53 0.77
N ALA A 40 1.44 -8.66 1.20
CA ALA A 40 0.32 -8.84 0.29
C ALA A 40 0.13 -7.65 -0.65
N THR A 41 0.31 -6.42 -0.13
CA THR A 41 0.22 -5.20 -0.94
C THR A 41 1.33 -5.13 -1.98
N GLN A 42 2.56 -5.46 -1.60
CA GLN A 42 3.70 -5.52 -2.52
C GLN A 42 3.52 -6.60 -3.60
N LEU A 43 2.96 -7.76 -3.24
CA LEU A 43 2.68 -8.82 -4.21
C LEU A 43 1.65 -8.38 -5.24
N ARG A 44 0.54 -7.77 -4.80
CA ARG A 44 -0.48 -7.22 -5.70
C ARG A 44 0.11 -6.19 -6.64
N LEU A 45 0.89 -5.24 -6.11
CA LEU A 45 1.56 -4.21 -6.91
C LEU A 45 2.48 -4.82 -7.97
N ARG A 46 3.23 -5.88 -7.63
CA ARG A 46 4.11 -6.55 -8.58
C ARG A 46 3.34 -7.23 -9.72
N GLU A 47 2.23 -7.89 -9.43
CA GLU A 47 1.39 -8.53 -10.45
C GLU A 47 0.74 -7.49 -11.38
N GLU A 48 0.22 -6.39 -10.83
CA GLU A 48 -0.33 -5.29 -11.62
C GLU A 48 0.73 -4.64 -12.50
N LEU A 49 1.92 -4.37 -11.95
CA LEU A 49 3.05 -3.86 -12.74
C LEU A 49 3.45 -4.84 -13.83
N ARG A 50 3.51 -6.15 -13.55
CA ARG A 50 3.86 -7.16 -14.54
C ARG A 50 2.86 -7.20 -15.70
N ALA A 51 1.57 -7.11 -15.41
CA ALA A 51 0.53 -7.04 -16.43
C ALA A 51 0.68 -5.79 -17.31
N LEU A 52 0.93 -4.64 -16.69
CA LEU A 52 1.18 -3.37 -17.39
C LEU A 52 2.46 -3.44 -18.25
N MET A 53 3.54 -4.04 -17.75
CA MET A 53 4.79 -4.21 -18.51
C MET A 53 4.59 -5.07 -19.76
N LEU A 54 3.79 -6.14 -19.66
CA LEU A 54 3.47 -6.99 -20.80
C LEU A 54 2.67 -6.22 -21.87
N ASP A 55 1.72 -5.39 -21.46
CA ASP A 55 0.94 -4.53 -22.35
C ASP A 55 1.80 -3.45 -23.04
N LEU A 56 2.68 -2.79 -22.27
CA LEU A 56 3.63 -1.81 -22.78
C LEU A 56 4.65 -2.42 -23.76
N ALA A 57 5.11 -3.65 -23.49
CA ALA A 57 6.00 -4.37 -24.40
C ALA A 57 5.26 -4.79 -25.68
N ALA A 58 4.02 -5.28 -25.56
CA ALA A 58 3.20 -5.67 -26.70
C ALA A 58 2.83 -4.48 -27.60
N SER A 59 2.64 -3.29 -27.03
CA SER A 59 2.41 -2.04 -27.76
C SER A 59 3.68 -1.41 -28.34
N GLY A 60 4.87 -1.93 -28.00
CA GLY A 60 6.16 -1.40 -28.45
C GLY A 60 6.55 -0.07 -27.79
N ALA A 61 5.91 0.29 -26.67
CA ALA A 61 6.22 1.47 -25.88
C ALA A 61 7.55 1.32 -25.11
N ILE A 62 7.90 0.09 -24.75
CA ILE A 62 9.17 -0.29 -24.11
C ILE A 62 9.79 -1.47 -24.88
N ASP A 63 11.11 -1.49 -24.98
CA ASP A 63 11.90 -2.59 -25.54
C ASP A 63 13.29 -2.64 -24.87
N GLU A 64 14.17 -3.53 -25.32
CA GLU A 64 15.52 -3.65 -24.75
C GLU A 64 16.41 -2.43 -24.98
N GLN A 65 16.01 -1.46 -25.82
CA GLN A 65 16.78 -0.23 -26.08
C GLN A 65 16.09 1.02 -25.53
N ARG A 66 14.81 0.96 -25.17
CA ARG A 66 14.01 2.10 -24.70
C ARG A 66 13.69 1.97 -23.21
N ALA A 67 14.32 2.85 -22.43
CA ALA A 67 13.96 3.08 -21.04
C ALA A 67 12.84 4.12 -20.90
N LEU A 68 11.85 3.78 -20.08
CA LEU A 68 10.79 4.64 -19.59
C LEU A 68 11.13 5.02 -18.15
N GLU A 69 11.31 6.31 -17.91
CA GLU A 69 11.43 6.87 -16.57
C GLU A 69 10.16 7.64 -16.24
N ILE A 70 9.53 7.29 -15.13
CA ILE A 70 8.40 8.00 -14.55
C ILE A 70 8.92 8.59 -13.24
N ASP A 71 9.00 9.92 -13.19
CA ASP A 71 9.29 10.67 -11.98
C ASP A 71 8.04 11.46 -11.58
N GLU A 72 7.37 10.98 -10.54
CA GLU A 72 6.20 11.62 -9.98
C GLU A 72 6.56 12.17 -8.59
N PRO A 73 6.53 13.49 -8.38
CA PRO A 73 6.81 14.05 -7.07
C PRO A 73 5.70 13.69 -6.09
N ALA A 74 6.03 13.69 -4.78
CA ALA A 74 5.03 13.53 -3.74
C ALA A 74 3.97 14.62 -3.88
N ARG A 75 2.72 14.21 -4.05
CA ARG A 75 1.61 15.13 -4.24
C ARG A 75 0.46 14.83 -3.32
N ARG A 76 -0.16 15.90 -2.86
CA ARG A 76 -1.40 15.84 -2.10
C ARG A 76 -2.56 15.84 -3.09
N VAL A 77 -3.47 14.89 -2.96
CA VAL A 77 -4.69 14.85 -3.76
C VAL A 77 -5.87 14.99 -2.83
N ASN A 78 -6.70 15.99 -3.09
CA ASN A 78 -8.00 16.13 -2.44
C ASN A 78 -9.01 15.32 -3.25
N ASP A 79 -9.62 14.32 -2.61
CA ASP A 79 -10.65 13.51 -3.24
C ASP A 79 -12.00 13.71 -2.53
N LEU A 80 -13.00 14.06 -3.32
CA LEU A 80 -14.38 14.14 -2.84
C LEU A 80 -15.07 12.77 -2.81
N GLY A 81 -14.61 11.80 -3.60
CA GLY A 81 -15.32 10.55 -3.81
C GLY A 81 -16.63 10.75 -4.58
N LEU A 82 -16.62 11.64 -5.58
CA LEU A 82 -17.77 11.94 -6.43
C LEU A 82 -17.54 11.49 -7.87
N LEU A 83 -18.52 10.75 -8.41
CA LEU A 83 -18.63 10.51 -9.84
C LEU A 83 -19.72 11.43 -10.39
N VAL A 84 -19.37 12.28 -11.36
CA VAL A 84 -20.29 13.25 -11.98
C VAL A 84 -20.42 13.04 -13.49
N ASP A 85 -21.60 13.32 -14.04
CA ASP A 85 -21.83 13.34 -15.48
C ASP A 85 -21.15 14.58 -16.09
N SER A 86 -20.02 14.34 -16.76
CA SER A 86 -19.23 15.34 -17.47
C SER A 86 -19.12 15.02 -18.96
N SER A 87 -20.08 14.25 -19.50
CA SER A 87 -20.04 13.76 -20.88
C SER A 87 -20.27 14.83 -21.94
N SER A 88 -20.99 15.91 -21.62
CA SER A 88 -21.18 17.04 -22.54
C SER A 88 -21.54 18.34 -21.80
N ALA A 89 -21.26 19.49 -22.42
CA ALA A 89 -21.56 20.80 -21.85
C ALA A 89 -23.07 21.06 -21.74
N GLU A 90 -23.88 20.49 -22.64
CA GLU A 90 -25.33 20.55 -22.59
C GLU A 90 -25.86 19.86 -21.34
N ARG A 91 -25.30 18.69 -20.98
CA ARG A 91 -25.69 17.97 -19.76
C ARG A 91 -25.23 18.68 -18.50
N ALA A 92 -24.12 19.42 -18.57
CA ALA A 92 -23.60 20.23 -17.47
C ALA A 92 -24.22 21.65 -17.40
N ARG A 93 -25.16 22.01 -18.30
CA ARG A 93 -25.70 23.37 -18.42
C ARG A 93 -26.28 23.90 -17.10
N ASP A 94 -26.98 23.05 -16.37
CA ASP A 94 -27.64 23.44 -15.11
C ASP A 94 -26.87 22.98 -13.86
N GLY A 95 -25.60 22.59 -14.02
CA GLY A 95 -24.75 21.99 -13.00
C GLY A 95 -24.33 20.55 -13.32
N LEU A 96 -23.51 19.95 -12.45
CA LEU A 96 -22.98 18.60 -12.63
C LEU A 96 -23.86 17.57 -11.91
N ARG A 97 -24.44 16.62 -12.65
CA ARG A 97 -25.24 15.54 -12.06
C ARG A 97 -24.33 14.51 -11.38
N VAL A 98 -24.59 14.19 -10.12
CA VAL A 98 -23.91 13.15 -9.36
C VAL A 98 -24.46 11.78 -9.77
N LEU A 99 -23.57 10.93 -10.29
CA LEU A 99 -23.85 9.57 -10.69
C LEU A 99 -23.67 8.60 -9.52
N ALA A 100 -22.58 8.77 -8.77
CA ALA A 100 -22.26 7.93 -7.62
C ALA A 100 -21.45 8.69 -6.57
N VAL A 101 -21.48 8.18 -5.34
CA VAL A 101 -20.68 8.66 -4.21
C VAL A 101 -19.93 7.47 -3.63
N THR A 102 -18.63 7.62 -3.41
CA THR A 102 -17.79 6.59 -2.79
C THR A 102 -18.15 6.45 -1.30
N PRO A 103 -18.49 5.24 -0.81
CA PRO A 103 -18.76 4.99 0.60
C PRO A 103 -17.57 5.39 1.49
N GLY A 104 -17.85 6.05 2.62
CA GLY A 104 -16.85 6.60 3.53
C GLY A 104 -16.12 7.85 3.01
N GLY A 105 -16.39 8.28 1.77
CA GLY A 105 -15.74 9.43 1.13
C GLY A 105 -16.20 10.79 1.66
N THR A 106 -15.50 11.87 1.27
CA THR A 106 -15.80 13.24 1.73
C THR A 106 -17.21 13.67 1.36
N ALA A 107 -17.65 13.42 0.13
CA ALA A 107 -18.98 13.83 -0.33
C ALA A 107 -20.13 13.11 0.39
N GLU A 108 -19.95 11.83 0.77
CA GLU A 108 -20.94 11.12 1.59
C GLU A 108 -21.04 11.76 2.98
N ARG A 109 -19.91 12.11 3.61
CA ARG A 109 -19.88 12.80 4.90
C ARG A 109 -20.52 14.19 4.84
N LEU A 110 -20.40 14.87 3.71
CA LEU A 110 -21.09 16.14 3.43
C LEU A 110 -22.60 15.95 3.14
N GLY A 111 -23.07 14.71 2.97
CA GLY A 111 -24.47 14.41 2.71
C GLY A 111 -24.90 14.52 1.25
N VAL A 112 -23.94 14.58 0.31
CA VAL A 112 -24.19 14.48 -1.13
C VAL A 112 -24.60 13.04 -1.46
N ARG A 113 -25.53 12.88 -2.40
CA ARG A 113 -26.11 11.59 -2.79
C ARG A 113 -26.12 11.42 -4.31
N GLY A 114 -26.16 10.17 -4.77
CA GLY A 114 -26.45 9.86 -6.16
C GLY A 114 -27.78 10.48 -6.60
N GLY A 115 -27.80 11.10 -7.77
CA GLY A 115 -28.96 11.81 -8.31
C GLY A 115 -29.00 13.31 -8.03
N ASP A 116 -28.15 13.81 -7.13
CA ASP A 116 -28.00 15.25 -6.87
C ASP A 116 -27.45 16.00 -8.08
N VAL A 117 -27.66 17.31 -8.13
CA VAL A 117 -27.01 18.20 -9.10
C VAL A 117 -26.18 19.25 -8.35
N LEU A 118 -24.87 19.26 -8.60
CA LEU A 118 -23.96 20.28 -8.06
C LEU A 118 -24.11 21.56 -8.87
N VAL A 119 -24.58 22.62 -8.22
CA VAL A 119 -24.87 23.92 -8.84
C VAL A 119 -23.83 24.99 -8.52
N SER A 120 -23.07 24.81 -7.43
CA SER A 120 -21.93 25.68 -7.11
C SER A 120 -20.85 24.92 -6.33
N VAL A 121 -19.63 25.45 -6.39
CA VAL A 121 -18.50 25.06 -5.56
C VAL A 121 -17.88 26.32 -4.96
N ASN A 122 -17.81 26.37 -3.64
CA ASN A 122 -17.61 27.59 -2.87
C ASN A 122 -18.59 28.67 -3.37
N ASP A 123 -18.09 29.87 -3.64
CA ASP A 123 -18.90 30.99 -4.14
C ASP A 123 -19.00 31.02 -5.69
N ARG A 124 -18.58 29.95 -6.38
CA ARG A 124 -18.52 29.90 -7.84
C ARG A 124 -19.62 29.00 -8.39
N SER A 125 -20.43 29.54 -9.31
CA SER A 125 -21.46 28.79 -10.02
C SER A 125 -20.84 27.74 -10.95
N LEU A 126 -21.44 26.54 -10.97
CA LEU A 126 -21.14 25.47 -11.92
C LEU A 126 -22.09 25.45 -13.12
N ALA A 127 -23.14 26.28 -13.11
CA ALA A 127 -24.11 26.35 -14.19
C ALA A 127 -23.65 27.27 -15.33
N SER A 128 -24.08 26.95 -16.55
CA SER A 128 -23.95 27.78 -17.76
C SER A 128 -22.52 28.16 -18.15
N LEU A 129 -21.54 27.32 -17.82
CA LEU A 129 -20.13 27.56 -18.15
C LEU A 129 -19.76 27.13 -19.58
N GLY A 130 -20.58 26.27 -20.21
CA GLY A 130 -20.33 25.77 -21.56
C GLY A 130 -19.13 24.82 -21.65
N ALA A 131 -18.60 24.66 -22.86
CA ALA A 131 -17.45 23.81 -23.15
C ALA A 131 -16.14 24.60 -23.28
N ASP A 132 -15.01 23.92 -23.09
CA ASP A 132 -13.69 24.38 -23.51
C ASP A 132 -13.45 24.12 -25.02
N ALA A 133 -12.23 24.42 -25.48
CA ALA A 133 -11.85 24.23 -26.89
C ALA A 133 -11.84 22.75 -27.33
N ALA A 134 -11.75 21.81 -26.39
CA ALA A 134 -11.80 20.37 -26.63
C ALA A 134 -13.22 19.79 -26.49
N GLY A 135 -14.23 20.64 -26.25
CA GLY A 135 -15.61 20.20 -26.04
C GLY A 135 -15.90 19.71 -24.61
N GLN A 136 -14.95 19.83 -23.67
CA GLN A 136 -15.15 19.37 -22.29
C GLN A 136 -15.94 20.38 -21.46
N PRO A 137 -16.83 19.95 -20.55
CA PRO A 137 -17.61 20.88 -19.73
C PRO A 137 -16.72 21.67 -18.76
N LYS A 138 -16.72 23.00 -18.88
CA LYS A 138 -15.96 23.89 -17.98
C LYS A 138 -16.39 23.77 -16.51
N ALA A 139 -17.62 23.33 -16.25
CA ALA A 139 -18.11 23.04 -14.91
C ALA A 139 -17.29 21.93 -14.21
N ALA A 140 -16.96 20.86 -14.92
CA ALA A 140 -16.19 19.75 -14.37
C ALA A 140 -14.75 20.18 -14.06
N GLN A 141 -14.16 20.98 -14.95
CA GLN A 141 -12.84 21.58 -14.73
C GLN A 141 -12.85 22.51 -13.51
N LEU A 142 -13.82 23.43 -13.43
CA LEU A 142 -13.95 24.33 -12.29
C LEU A 142 -14.10 23.59 -10.96
N LEU A 143 -14.93 22.55 -10.91
CA LEU A 143 -15.09 21.73 -9.71
C LEU A 143 -13.74 21.10 -9.31
N ARG A 144 -13.05 20.46 -10.26
CA ARG A 144 -11.77 19.79 -10.01
C ARG A 144 -10.71 20.76 -9.50
N ASP A 145 -10.57 21.91 -10.15
CA ASP A 145 -9.60 22.94 -9.77
C ASP A 145 -9.90 23.51 -8.38
N SER A 146 -11.19 23.76 -8.10
CA SER A 146 -11.62 24.26 -6.79
C SER A 146 -11.30 23.27 -5.69
N VAL A 147 -11.57 21.98 -5.89
CA VAL A 147 -11.25 20.90 -4.92
C VAL A 147 -9.74 20.77 -4.73
N ALA A 148 -8.96 20.78 -5.80
CA ALA A 148 -7.51 20.67 -5.74
C ALA A 148 -6.85 21.85 -5.00
N SER A 149 -7.49 23.03 -5.04
CA SER A 149 -6.97 24.24 -4.38
C SER A 149 -7.26 24.33 -2.87
N VAL A 150 -8.15 23.49 -2.32
CA VAL A 150 -8.51 23.55 -0.89
C VAL A 150 -7.34 23.03 -0.03
N PRO A 151 -6.87 23.78 0.99
CA PRO A 151 -5.90 23.27 1.95
C PRO A 151 -6.42 22.07 2.75
N ASP A 152 -5.52 21.33 3.39
CA ASP A 152 -5.91 20.14 4.15
C ASP A 152 -6.72 20.49 5.38
N GLY A 153 -7.87 19.84 5.56
CA GLY A 153 -8.78 20.12 6.66
C GLY A 153 -9.59 21.41 6.50
N ASP A 154 -9.34 22.20 5.45
CA ASP A 154 -10.16 23.37 5.15
C ASP A 154 -11.52 22.95 4.59
N ALA A 155 -12.51 23.82 4.79
CA ALA A 155 -13.88 23.57 4.38
C ALA A 155 -14.05 23.81 2.87
N LEU A 156 -14.67 22.84 2.19
CA LEU A 156 -15.23 23.04 0.86
C LEU A 156 -16.74 23.19 0.98
N ALA A 157 -17.29 24.25 0.38
CA ALA A 157 -18.74 24.40 0.26
C ALA A 157 -19.23 23.94 -1.12
N LEU A 158 -20.34 23.23 -1.15
CA LEU A 158 -21.00 22.80 -2.38
C LEU A 158 -22.47 23.23 -2.34
N GLY A 159 -22.93 23.87 -3.42
CA GLY A 159 -24.35 24.06 -3.66
C GLY A 159 -24.91 22.82 -4.32
N VAL A 160 -25.88 22.19 -3.68
CA VAL A 160 -26.50 20.93 -4.11
C VAL A 160 -27.98 21.15 -4.35
N ARG A 161 -28.48 20.73 -5.52
CA ARG A 161 -29.90 20.70 -5.83
C ARG A 161 -30.40 19.26 -5.80
N ARG A 162 -31.40 19.00 -4.94
CA ARG A 162 -32.10 17.71 -4.79
C ARG A 162 -33.60 17.96 -4.77
N ASN A 163 -34.35 17.27 -5.64
CA ASN A 163 -35.81 17.42 -5.75
C ASN A 163 -36.22 18.90 -5.88
N ASP A 164 -35.58 19.63 -6.79
CA ASP A 164 -35.78 21.08 -7.06
C ASP A 164 -35.50 22.03 -5.89
N ARG A 165 -34.95 21.54 -4.79
CA ARG A 165 -34.51 22.36 -3.65
C ARG A 165 -33.00 22.46 -3.63
N THR A 166 -32.49 23.69 -3.54
CA THR A 166 -31.06 23.95 -3.38
C THR A 166 -30.73 24.12 -1.91
N PHE A 167 -29.65 23.48 -1.46
CA PHE A 167 -29.06 23.68 -0.14
C PHE A 167 -27.54 23.66 -0.25
N ALA A 168 -26.87 24.31 0.70
CA ALA A 168 -25.42 24.29 0.80
C ALA A 168 -25.00 23.18 1.75
N VAL A 169 -23.99 22.40 1.35
CA VAL A 169 -23.25 21.51 2.24
C VAL A 169 -21.83 22.03 2.36
N SER A 170 -21.25 21.96 3.55
CA SER A 170 -19.89 22.44 3.80
C SER A 170 -19.23 21.58 4.87
N GLY A 171 -17.93 21.36 4.71
CA GLY A 171 -17.13 20.61 5.68
C GLY A 171 -15.72 20.32 5.17
N PRO A 172 -14.87 19.76 6.06
CA PRO A 172 -13.45 19.58 5.77
C PRO A 172 -13.24 18.54 4.66
N VAL A 173 -12.30 18.82 3.76
CA VAL A 173 -11.86 17.87 2.73
C VAL A 173 -10.69 17.06 3.25
N ALA A 174 -10.76 15.73 3.10
CA ALA A 174 -9.66 14.85 3.44
C ALA A 174 -8.66 14.80 2.28
N SER A 175 -7.39 15.09 2.58
CA SER A 175 -6.29 14.89 1.63
C SER A 175 -5.76 13.47 1.67
N VAL A 176 -5.46 12.89 0.52
CA VAL A 176 -4.61 11.70 0.40
C VAL A 176 -3.21 12.14 -0.01
N ARG A 177 -2.18 11.69 0.72
CA ARG A 177 -0.78 11.87 0.31
C ARG A 177 -0.40 10.74 -0.64
N VAL A 178 -0.14 11.10 -1.88
CA VAL A 178 0.54 10.21 -2.83
C VAL A 178 2.04 10.42 -2.64
N PRO A 179 2.81 9.38 -2.29
CA PRO A 179 4.26 9.50 -2.11
C PRO A 179 4.95 9.82 -3.44
N ALA A 180 6.18 10.31 -3.37
CA ALA A 180 7.02 10.43 -4.56
C ALA A 180 7.29 9.02 -5.11
N VAL A 181 7.18 8.87 -6.42
CA VAL A 181 7.46 7.61 -7.12
C VAL A 181 8.47 7.90 -8.22
N ARG A 182 9.58 7.18 -8.20
CA ARG A 182 10.46 7.05 -9.35
C ARG A 182 10.39 5.61 -9.84
N LEU A 183 9.98 5.41 -11.08
CA LEU A 183 9.93 4.12 -11.75
C LEU A 183 10.78 4.18 -13.01
N THR A 184 11.72 3.25 -13.15
CA THR A 184 12.52 3.10 -14.37
C THR A 184 12.27 1.72 -14.98
N VAL A 185 11.95 1.68 -16.27
CA VAL A 185 11.61 0.47 -17.01
C VAL A 185 12.33 0.47 -18.35
N GLY A 186 13.31 -0.41 -18.55
CA GLY A 186 13.94 -0.65 -19.86
C GLY A 186 15.41 -1.00 -19.73
N ALA A 187 16.18 -0.79 -20.80
CA ALA A 187 17.62 -1.02 -20.82
C ALA A 187 18.25 -0.38 -19.59
N ALA A 188 18.97 -1.15 -18.76
CA ALA A 188 19.60 -0.70 -17.53
C ALA A 188 20.30 0.66 -17.76
N ALA A 189 19.60 1.76 -17.39
CA ALA A 189 20.05 3.10 -17.71
C ALA A 189 21.28 3.38 -16.85
N SER A 190 22.40 3.62 -17.54
CA SER A 190 23.66 4.06 -16.99
C SER A 190 23.46 5.44 -16.35
N ALA A 191 23.04 5.45 -15.08
CA ALA A 191 22.97 6.65 -14.29
C ALA A 191 24.38 7.02 -13.84
N THR A 192 24.95 8.02 -14.52
CA THR A 192 26.16 8.72 -14.14
C THR A 192 25.88 9.52 -12.86
N GLY A 193 26.28 8.96 -11.71
CA GLY A 193 26.10 9.62 -10.41
C GLY A 193 26.82 8.89 -9.28
N GLY A 194 28.14 9.03 -9.22
CA GLY A 194 28.98 8.59 -8.09
C GLY A 194 30.21 7.79 -8.53
N THR A 195 31.36 8.46 -8.66
CA THR A 195 32.68 7.82 -8.85
C THR A 195 33.10 7.10 -7.57
N GLY A 196 32.47 5.95 -7.37
CA GLY A 196 32.57 5.04 -6.24
C GLY A 196 31.34 4.15 -6.36
N GLY A 197 31.32 3.30 -7.39
CA GLY A 197 30.20 2.41 -7.64
C GLY A 197 29.90 1.60 -6.37
N CYS A 198 28.67 1.16 -6.17
CA CYS A 198 28.37 0.23 -5.08
C CYS A 198 28.01 -1.10 -5.68
N GLY A 199 28.06 -2.18 -4.91
CA GLY A 199 27.33 -3.39 -5.25
C GLY A 199 26.41 -3.77 -4.11
N ARG A 200 25.62 -4.83 -4.30
CA ARG A 200 24.58 -5.20 -3.35
C ARG A 200 24.55 -6.72 -3.20
N ILE A 201 24.46 -7.19 -1.95
CA ILE A 201 24.11 -8.58 -1.66
C ILE A 201 22.65 -8.62 -1.28
N SER A 202 21.86 -9.43 -1.98
CA SER A 202 20.45 -9.66 -1.70
C SER A 202 20.24 -11.07 -1.19
N VAL A 203 19.62 -11.20 -0.01
CA VAL A 203 19.02 -12.47 0.44
C VAL A 203 17.56 -12.57 0.05
N PHE A 204 17.02 -11.53 -0.58
CA PHE A 204 15.68 -11.50 -1.13
C PHE A 204 15.64 -12.17 -2.51
N GLY A 205 14.63 -13.00 -2.76
CA GLY A 205 14.39 -13.69 -4.02
C GLY A 205 13.68 -15.03 -3.79
N SER A 206 13.25 -15.69 -4.86
CA SER A 206 12.76 -17.07 -4.79
C SER A 206 13.75 -17.97 -5.51
N PRO A 207 14.82 -18.46 -4.84
CA PRO A 207 15.75 -19.39 -5.44
C PRO A 207 14.99 -20.62 -5.97
N PRO A 208 15.27 -21.09 -7.19
CA PRO A 208 14.50 -22.15 -7.80
C PRO A 208 14.73 -23.48 -7.06
N ARG A 209 13.69 -23.95 -6.38
CA ARG A 209 13.74 -25.20 -5.60
C ARG A 209 14.03 -26.43 -6.47
N SER A 210 13.65 -26.39 -7.74
CA SER A 210 13.97 -27.41 -8.74
C SER A 210 15.48 -27.59 -8.97
N GLU A 211 16.30 -26.60 -8.61
CA GLU A 211 17.76 -26.64 -8.73
C GLU A 211 18.46 -26.88 -7.37
N ASN A 212 17.69 -27.33 -6.37
CA ASN A 212 18.16 -27.48 -4.98
C ASN A 212 18.71 -26.18 -4.38
N LEU A 213 18.18 -25.03 -4.81
CA LEU A 213 18.52 -23.73 -4.24
C LEU A 213 17.46 -23.31 -3.23
N HIS A 214 17.90 -22.90 -2.05
CA HIS A 214 17.06 -22.52 -0.92
C HIS A 214 17.42 -21.13 -0.41
N GLU A 215 16.56 -20.58 0.43
CA GLU A 215 16.82 -19.31 1.10
C GLU A 215 18.11 -19.37 1.91
N ALA A 216 18.82 -18.23 1.95
CA ALA A 216 20.03 -18.04 2.74
C ALA A 216 19.87 -16.80 3.61
N LYS A 217 20.66 -16.74 4.68
CA LYS A 217 20.74 -15.60 5.60
C LYS A 217 22.14 -15.04 5.57
N LEU A 218 22.25 -13.73 5.42
CA LEU A 218 23.52 -13.04 5.55
C LEU A 218 23.76 -12.72 7.03
N VAL A 219 24.85 -13.24 7.57
CA VAL A 219 25.20 -13.13 8.99
C VAL A 219 26.22 -12.01 9.20
N ALA A 220 27.22 -11.96 8.34
CA ALA A 220 28.27 -10.95 8.38
C ALA A 220 28.85 -10.70 6.98
N VAL A 221 29.44 -9.53 6.80
CA VAL A 221 30.30 -9.18 5.65
C VAL A 221 31.63 -8.71 6.25
N ASP A 222 32.72 -9.33 5.83
CA ASP A 222 34.08 -9.05 6.30
C ASP A 222 34.20 -9.07 7.84
N GLY A 223 33.48 -10.02 8.46
CA GLY A 223 33.42 -10.18 9.92
C GLY A 223 32.57 -9.15 10.67
N ARG A 224 31.87 -8.24 9.96
CA ARG A 224 31.00 -7.21 10.54
C ARG A 224 29.52 -7.50 10.25
N LEU A 225 28.64 -7.09 11.16
CA LEU A 225 27.19 -7.18 10.94
C LEU A 225 26.81 -6.28 9.74
N PRO A 226 26.02 -6.79 8.77
CA PRO A 226 25.82 -6.13 7.48
C PRO A 226 24.81 -4.97 7.52
N GLY A 227 24.17 -4.73 8.67
CA GLY A 227 23.16 -3.69 8.85
C GLY A 227 22.06 -4.09 9.84
N PRO A 228 20.90 -3.41 9.78
CA PRO A 228 19.70 -3.79 10.55
C PRO A 228 19.29 -5.25 10.29
N THR A 229 18.75 -5.91 11.30
CA THR A 229 18.42 -7.36 11.25
C THR A 229 17.29 -7.72 10.29
N ASP A 230 16.47 -6.74 9.90
CA ASP A 230 15.32 -6.87 9.00
C ASP A 230 15.64 -6.47 7.55
N ALA A 231 16.84 -5.94 7.29
CA ALA A 231 17.28 -5.65 5.93
C ALA A 231 17.46 -6.96 5.15
N THR A 232 16.94 -7.00 3.92
CA THR A 232 17.06 -8.16 3.01
C THR A 232 18.05 -7.90 1.87
N SER A 233 18.63 -6.70 1.87
CA SER A 233 19.52 -6.21 0.83
C SER A 233 20.56 -5.29 1.45
N PHE A 234 21.83 -5.53 1.13
CA PHE A 234 22.98 -4.94 1.82
C PHE A 234 23.91 -4.31 0.81
N ARG A 235 24.18 -3.01 0.98
CA ARG A 235 25.09 -2.23 0.12
C ARG A 235 26.53 -2.52 0.51
N LEU A 236 27.36 -2.82 -0.48
CA LEU A 236 28.79 -3.04 -0.36
C LEU A 236 29.57 -2.11 -1.29
N GLU A 237 30.83 -1.87 -0.95
CA GLU A 237 31.79 -1.26 -1.87
C GLU A 237 32.15 -2.27 -2.97
N PRO A 238 32.70 -1.85 -4.12
CA PRO A 238 33.17 -2.77 -5.13
C PRO A 238 34.48 -3.40 -4.68
N GLY A 239 34.64 -4.68 -5.00
CA GLY A 239 35.82 -5.46 -4.66
C GLY A 239 35.46 -6.76 -3.94
N THR A 240 36.50 -7.44 -3.47
CA THR A 240 36.35 -8.77 -2.86
C THR A 240 35.87 -8.65 -1.42
N HIS A 241 34.72 -9.27 -1.14
CA HIS A 241 34.12 -9.36 0.18
C HIS A 241 33.96 -10.82 0.62
N ILE A 242 34.10 -11.05 1.92
CA ILE A 242 33.86 -12.35 2.55
C ILE A 242 32.50 -12.31 3.24
N LEU A 243 31.55 -13.07 2.70
CA LEU A 243 30.22 -13.21 3.27
C LEU A 243 30.20 -14.37 4.26
N THR A 244 29.73 -14.15 5.47
CA THR A 244 29.34 -15.23 6.39
C THR A 244 27.85 -15.49 6.19
N VAL A 245 27.53 -16.72 5.81
CA VAL A 245 26.20 -17.13 5.34
C VAL A 245 25.68 -18.24 6.24
N GLY A 246 24.40 -18.16 6.60
CA GLY A 246 23.64 -19.26 7.18
C GLY A 246 22.63 -19.80 6.20
N GLU A 247 22.35 -21.09 6.27
CA GLU A 247 21.32 -21.71 5.44
C GLU A 247 19.90 -21.44 5.99
N GLY A 248 18.93 -21.38 5.08
CA GLY A 248 17.49 -21.29 5.35
C GLY A 248 16.72 -22.45 4.72
N ILE A 249 17.34 -23.63 4.62
CA ILE A 249 16.74 -24.82 4.02
C ILE A 249 15.61 -25.31 4.93
N GLU A 250 14.43 -25.57 4.37
CA GLU A 250 13.31 -26.03 5.18
C GLU A 250 13.57 -27.46 5.69
N ALA A 251 13.21 -27.73 6.95
CA ALA A 251 13.48 -29.00 7.60
C ALA A 251 12.94 -30.24 6.85
N ARG A 252 11.89 -30.08 6.03
CA ARG A 252 11.36 -31.14 5.17
C ARG A 252 12.36 -31.68 4.14
N TYR A 253 13.39 -30.92 3.81
CA TYR A 253 14.47 -31.31 2.90
C TYR A 253 15.70 -31.85 3.64
N LEU A 254 15.68 -31.92 4.97
CA LEU A 254 16.80 -32.39 5.75
C LEU A 254 16.47 -33.75 6.37
N SER A 255 17.45 -34.65 6.36
CA SER A 255 17.30 -36.01 6.89
C SER A 255 17.62 -36.13 8.39
N PHE A 256 17.99 -35.02 9.02
CA PHE A 256 18.52 -34.97 10.39
C PHE A 256 17.78 -33.93 11.23
N ASN A 257 17.91 -34.05 12.56
CA ASN A 257 17.22 -33.18 13.50
C ASN A 257 17.91 -31.81 13.69
N GLU A 258 17.13 -30.88 14.23
CA GLU A 258 17.54 -29.49 14.47
C GLU A 258 18.73 -29.36 15.44
N ARG A 259 18.96 -30.35 16.32
CA ARG A 259 20.12 -30.36 17.23
C ARG A 259 21.42 -30.56 16.46
N LEU A 260 21.44 -31.49 15.50
CA LEU A 260 22.62 -31.74 14.67
C LEU A 260 22.87 -30.59 13.69
N ARG A 261 21.79 -30.00 13.17
CA ARG A 261 21.82 -28.80 12.33
C ARG A 261 22.48 -27.61 13.03
N ASN A 262 22.15 -27.39 14.31
CA ASN A 262 22.65 -26.25 15.09
C ASN A 262 23.95 -26.53 15.85
N ALA A 263 24.66 -27.62 15.55
CA ALA A 263 25.95 -27.91 16.17
C ALA A 263 26.98 -26.78 15.86
N PRO A 264 27.85 -26.42 16.83
CA PRO A 264 28.93 -25.46 16.59
C PRO A 264 29.81 -25.87 15.40
N GLY A 265 30.16 -24.91 14.54
CA GLY A 265 30.97 -25.13 13.33
C GLY A 265 30.18 -25.44 12.06
N ASN A 266 28.89 -25.79 12.19
CA ASN A 266 28.07 -26.27 11.09
C ASN A 266 27.05 -25.25 10.57
N ARG A 267 26.80 -24.21 11.37
CA ARG A 267 25.70 -23.27 11.20
C ARG A 267 25.96 -22.23 10.12
N TYR A 268 27.22 -21.88 9.91
CA TYR A 268 27.62 -20.81 9.01
C TYR A 268 28.79 -21.25 8.13
N LYS A 269 28.78 -20.78 6.88
CA LYS A 269 29.86 -20.96 5.92
C LYS A 269 30.28 -19.62 5.34
N THR A 270 31.49 -19.53 4.83
CA THR A 270 31.99 -18.34 4.15
C THR A 270 31.85 -18.47 2.64
N LEU A 271 31.59 -17.35 1.98
CA LEU A 271 31.59 -17.23 0.52
C LEU A 271 32.37 -15.96 0.15
N SER A 272 33.41 -16.11 -0.67
CA SER A 272 34.11 -14.97 -1.26
C SER A 272 33.36 -14.52 -2.50
N VAL A 273 33.04 -13.23 -2.59
CA VAL A 273 32.36 -12.64 -3.75
C VAL A 273 33.16 -11.42 -4.18
N ASP A 274 33.46 -11.33 -5.48
CA ASP A 274 33.99 -10.11 -6.08
C ASP A 274 32.82 -9.25 -6.55
N VAL A 275 32.57 -8.17 -5.82
CA VAL A 275 31.41 -7.32 -6.00
C VAL A 275 31.73 -6.27 -7.05
N ALA A 276 31.14 -6.41 -8.23
CA ALA A 276 31.22 -5.41 -9.29
C ALA A 276 30.34 -4.19 -8.94
N PRO A 277 30.75 -2.98 -9.36
CA PRO A 277 29.90 -1.81 -9.24
C PRO A 277 28.60 -1.98 -10.06
N GLY A 278 27.49 -1.47 -9.54
CA GLY A 278 26.17 -1.55 -10.17
C GLY A 278 25.64 -2.98 -10.32
N THR A 279 26.00 -3.90 -9.42
CA THR A 279 25.57 -5.30 -9.50
C THR A 279 24.96 -5.78 -8.19
N THR A 280 23.78 -6.39 -8.29
CA THR A 280 23.11 -7.09 -7.20
C THR A 280 23.34 -8.59 -7.33
N TYR A 281 23.97 -9.17 -6.31
CA TYR A 281 24.25 -10.60 -6.17
C TYR A 281 23.20 -11.24 -5.27
N PHE A 282 22.47 -12.21 -5.80
CA PHE A 282 21.43 -12.94 -5.07
C PHE A 282 22.03 -14.18 -4.43
N LEU A 283 21.99 -14.21 -3.10
CA LEU A 283 22.53 -15.28 -2.28
C LEU A 283 21.50 -16.39 -2.08
N ALA A 284 21.96 -17.64 -2.15
CA ALA A 284 21.17 -18.83 -1.83
C ALA A 284 22.02 -19.88 -1.10
N ALA A 285 21.33 -20.83 -0.46
CA ALA A 285 21.92 -22.05 0.05
C ALA A 285 21.64 -23.18 -0.96
N ARG A 286 22.68 -23.74 -1.57
CA ARG A 286 22.56 -24.91 -2.44
C ARG A 286 22.56 -26.16 -1.57
N LEU A 287 21.49 -26.94 -1.59
CA LEU A 287 21.43 -28.27 -0.98
C LEU A 287 22.19 -29.25 -1.87
N ASN A 288 23.09 -30.04 -1.26
CA ASN A 288 23.87 -31.08 -1.90
C ASN A 288 23.17 -32.43 -1.69
N PRO A 289 22.43 -32.97 -2.68
CA PRO A 289 21.59 -34.15 -2.47
C PRO A 289 22.41 -35.38 -2.07
N ASP A 290 23.61 -35.53 -2.63
CA ASP A 290 24.50 -36.65 -2.36
C ASP A 290 25.09 -36.64 -0.94
N LYS A 291 25.01 -35.49 -0.24
CA LYS A 291 25.57 -35.28 1.10
C LYS A 291 24.52 -34.90 2.14
N ILE A 292 23.24 -35.16 1.84
CA ILE A 292 22.08 -34.75 2.66
C ILE A 292 22.05 -35.37 4.07
N THR A 293 22.86 -36.40 4.31
CA THR A 293 23.03 -37.07 5.62
C THR A 293 24.29 -36.59 6.36
N GLU A 294 25.18 -35.85 5.69
CA GLU A 294 26.49 -35.40 6.20
C GLU A 294 26.35 -34.09 7.00
N ALA A 295 25.50 -34.13 8.03
CA ALA A 295 25.23 -32.96 8.86
C ALA A 295 26.39 -32.58 9.78
N LYS A 296 27.32 -33.47 10.12
CA LYS A 296 28.36 -33.15 11.12
C LYS A 296 29.32 -32.06 10.68
N ASP A 297 29.67 -32.07 9.40
CA ASP A 297 30.67 -31.18 8.81
C ASP A 297 30.06 -30.12 7.88
N GLY A 298 28.73 -30.10 7.77
CA GLY A 298 27.99 -29.12 6.97
C GLY A 298 28.06 -29.37 5.49
N ALA A 299 28.52 -30.55 5.07
CA ALA A 299 28.71 -30.87 3.67
C ALA A 299 27.39 -30.96 2.88
N TYR A 300 26.25 -31.03 3.57
CA TYR A 300 24.92 -31.07 2.98
C TYR A 300 24.50 -29.78 2.25
N TRP A 301 25.20 -28.66 2.41
CA TRP A 301 24.84 -27.42 1.70
C TRP A 301 26.06 -26.55 1.43
N ASP A 302 25.99 -25.67 0.42
CA ASP A 302 27.02 -24.65 0.18
C ASP A 302 26.40 -23.28 -0.12
N PRO A 303 26.99 -22.17 0.34
CA PRO A 303 26.55 -20.83 -0.03
C PRO A 303 26.92 -20.55 -1.49
N VAL A 304 25.98 -20.01 -2.25
CA VAL A 304 26.21 -19.67 -3.66
C VAL A 304 25.55 -18.34 -4.02
N ILE A 305 26.17 -17.62 -4.97
CA ILE A 305 25.44 -16.65 -5.76
C ILE A 305 24.73 -17.41 -6.86
N TRP A 306 23.40 -17.35 -6.89
CA TRP A 306 22.60 -18.06 -7.90
C TRP A 306 22.11 -17.15 -9.02
N LYS A 307 22.14 -15.84 -8.82
CA LYS A 307 21.74 -14.86 -9.81
C LYS A 307 22.50 -13.56 -9.58
N GLU A 308 22.90 -12.94 -10.68
CA GLU A 308 23.48 -11.60 -10.72
C GLU A 308 22.60 -10.74 -11.60
N VAL A 309 22.32 -9.52 -11.15
CA VAL A 309 21.53 -8.55 -11.90
C VAL A 309 22.29 -7.24 -11.91
N ALA A 310 22.52 -6.69 -13.11
CA ALA A 310 22.99 -5.32 -13.24
C ALA A 310 21.88 -4.38 -12.73
N GLU A 311 22.17 -3.65 -11.66
CA GLU A 311 21.24 -2.76 -10.98
C GLU A 311 22.00 -1.54 -10.45
N SER A 312 21.55 -0.36 -10.83
CA SER A 312 22.19 0.90 -10.44
C SER A 312 22.05 1.16 -8.94
N CYS A 313 23.17 1.57 -8.33
CA CYS A 313 23.23 1.97 -6.94
C CYS A 313 22.69 3.38 -6.74
N HIS A 314 21.41 3.49 -6.36
CA HIS A 314 20.80 4.73 -5.89
C HIS A 314 20.62 4.71 -4.38
#